data_AF-A0A7V8VMH3-F1
#
_entry.id   AF-A0A7V8VMH3-F1
#
_cell.length_a   1.000
_cell.length_b   1.000
_cell.length_c   1.000
_cell.angle_alpha   90.00
_cell.angle_beta   90.00
_cell.angle_gamma   90.00
#
_symmetry.space_group_name_H-M   'P 1'
#
loop_
_entity.id
_entity.type
_entity.pdbx_description
1 polymer ?
#
loop_
_entity_poly.entity_id
_entity_poly.type
_entity_poly.pdbx_seq_one_letter_code
_entity_poly.pdbx_strand_id
1 'polypeptide(L)'
;SMLNADGEAEMDAAIMEGQHLGAGAVAAIQGVRHPISVARRLLETDTVLLSGEGAYRFAVETSGELCGPEQMIHEEQIQEWRAHRAKRGSDTVGCVALDSHGNFAAGTSTGGLMHKPKGRIGDSPLIGLGLYADNAAGGCALTGDGESIMRMALAHRINDSQLHGADADQAADEAIAVMARRVGGEAGCIVLDRQGRIGLAHNAENLAHAYRTNQMKSAIASVKKTS
;
A
#
# COMPACT_ATOMS: atom_id res chain seq x y z
N SER A 1 12.46 -5.03 -0.91
CA SER A 1 12.17 -5.07 0.52
C SER A 1 13.34 -4.53 1.30
N MET A 2 13.14 -3.41 2.00
CA MET A 2 14.10 -2.92 2.99
C MET A 2 14.33 -3.94 4.11
N LEU A 3 15.51 -3.91 4.74
CA LEU A 3 15.89 -4.83 5.81
C LEU A 3 15.58 -4.24 7.19
N ASN A 4 15.11 -5.07 8.12
CA ASN A 4 14.88 -4.67 9.51
C ASN A 4 16.19 -4.52 10.29
N ALA A 5 16.11 -4.18 11.58
CA ALA A 5 17.28 -4.00 12.45
C ALA A 5 18.16 -5.26 12.57
N ASP A 6 17.61 -6.46 12.31
CA ASP A 6 18.33 -7.74 12.34
C ASP A 6 18.90 -8.14 10.97
N GLY A 7 18.71 -7.31 9.93
CA GLY A 7 19.16 -7.60 8.57
C GLY A 7 18.24 -8.54 7.79
N GLU A 8 17.02 -8.76 8.27
CA GLU A 8 16.04 -9.65 7.65
C GLU A 8 15.00 -8.86 6.83
N ALA A 9 14.47 -9.47 5.77
CA ALA A 9 13.35 -8.93 5.00
C ALA A 9 12.01 -9.30 5.66
N GLU A 10 11.32 -8.32 6.24
CA GLU A 10 9.93 -8.45 6.74
C GLU A 10 9.00 -7.64 5.85
N MET A 11 7.95 -8.25 5.35
CA MET A 11 7.05 -7.61 4.38
C MET A 11 5.64 -7.46 4.92
N ASP A 12 4.96 -6.43 4.42
CA ASP A 12 3.56 -6.14 4.69
C ASP A 12 2.81 -6.06 3.36
N ALA A 13 1.60 -6.59 3.28
CA ALA A 13 0.73 -6.42 2.12
C ALA A 13 -0.74 -6.56 2.47
N ALA A 14 -1.60 -5.88 1.73
CA ALA A 14 -3.05 -6.03 1.84
C ALA A 14 -3.75 -5.77 0.51
N ILE A 15 -4.93 -6.38 0.36
CA ILE A 15 -5.86 -6.21 -0.74
C ILE A 15 -7.27 -6.03 -0.21
N MET A 16 -8.05 -5.17 -0.86
CA MET A 16 -9.46 -4.94 -0.56
C MET A 16 -10.29 -4.90 -1.84
N GLU A 17 -11.44 -5.56 -1.83
CA GLU A 17 -12.44 -5.57 -2.89
C GLU A 17 -13.66 -4.76 -2.49
N GLY A 18 -14.01 -3.76 -3.30
CA GLY A 18 -15.06 -2.79 -2.98
C GLY A 18 -16.49 -3.31 -3.13
N GLN A 19 -16.70 -4.45 -3.79
CA GLN A 19 -18.05 -5.00 -4.02
C GLN A 19 -18.73 -5.46 -2.74
N HIS A 20 -17.97 -6.14 -1.87
CA HIS A 20 -18.46 -6.71 -0.62
C HIS A 20 -17.63 -6.28 0.59
N LEU A 21 -16.72 -5.32 0.39
CA LEU A 21 -15.72 -4.88 1.38
C LEU A 21 -14.85 -6.05 1.89
N GLY A 22 -14.66 -7.08 1.05
CA GLY A 22 -13.78 -8.20 1.34
C GLY A 22 -12.34 -7.71 1.42
N ALA A 23 -11.61 -8.14 2.44
CA ALA A 23 -10.24 -7.71 2.65
C ALA A 23 -9.35 -8.85 3.17
N GLY A 24 -8.10 -8.83 2.75
CA GLY A 24 -7.09 -9.77 3.20
C GLY A 24 -5.74 -9.09 3.33
N ALA A 25 -5.01 -9.41 4.39
CA ALA A 25 -3.78 -8.72 4.76
C ALA A 25 -2.80 -9.64 5.49
N VAL A 26 -1.50 -9.42 5.23
CA VAL A 26 -0.40 -10.04 5.96
C VAL A 26 0.59 -8.98 6.40
N ALA A 27 1.12 -9.11 7.61
CA ALA A 27 2.07 -8.16 8.17
C ALA A 27 3.28 -8.86 8.79
N ALA A 28 4.45 -8.23 8.72
CA ALA A 28 5.72 -8.78 9.18
C ALA A 28 5.97 -10.23 8.68
N ILE A 29 5.49 -10.58 7.49
CA ILE A 29 5.65 -11.92 6.93
C ILE A 29 7.04 -12.08 6.33
N GLN A 30 7.62 -13.26 6.51
CA GLN A 30 8.90 -13.69 5.95
C GLN A 30 8.70 -15.00 5.17
N GLY A 31 9.69 -15.41 4.38
CA GLY A 31 9.71 -16.73 3.74
C GLY A 31 8.73 -16.91 2.57
N VAL A 32 8.19 -15.83 2.02
CA VAL A 32 7.26 -15.84 0.88
C VAL A 32 7.69 -14.85 -0.19
N ARG A 33 7.52 -15.22 -1.47
CA ARG A 33 7.92 -14.38 -2.60
C ARG A 33 6.94 -13.26 -2.90
N HIS A 34 5.65 -13.50 -2.70
CA HIS A 34 4.57 -12.58 -3.05
C HIS A 34 3.61 -12.39 -1.87
N PRO A 35 3.92 -11.48 -0.92
CA PRO A 35 3.06 -11.21 0.24
C PRO A 35 1.61 -10.88 -0.14
N ILE A 36 1.41 -10.09 -1.21
CA ILE A 36 0.07 -9.73 -1.71
C ILE A 36 -0.74 -10.95 -2.18
N SER A 37 -0.07 -11.99 -2.72
CA SER A 37 -0.73 -13.24 -3.12
C SER A 37 -1.19 -14.05 -1.91
N VAL A 38 -0.46 -13.98 -0.78
CA VAL A 38 -0.88 -14.57 0.48
C VAL A 38 -2.06 -13.79 1.07
N ALA A 39 -1.96 -12.45 1.08
CA ALA A 39 -3.05 -11.56 1.51
C ALA A 39 -4.35 -11.83 0.72
N ARG A 40 -4.29 -11.99 -0.61
CA ARG A 40 -5.45 -12.31 -1.44
C ARG A 40 -6.15 -13.60 -1.04
N ARG A 41 -5.42 -14.61 -0.57
CA ARG A 41 -6.02 -15.88 -0.15
C ARG A 41 -6.87 -15.75 1.12
N LEU A 42 -6.64 -14.71 1.92
CA LEU A 42 -7.47 -14.43 3.09
C LEU A 42 -8.89 -13.95 2.73
N LEU A 43 -9.12 -13.47 1.49
CA LEU A 43 -10.46 -13.12 1.00
C LEU A 43 -11.43 -14.31 1.01
N GLU A 44 -10.91 -15.54 0.97
CA GLU A 44 -11.69 -16.78 1.03
C GLU A 44 -11.94 -17.24 2.49
N THR A 45 -11.66 -16.39 3.48
CA THR A 45 -11.73 -16.71 4.92
C THR A 45 -12.40 -15.59 5.71
N ASP A 46 -12.81 -15.88 6.95
CA ASP A 46 -13.31 -14.85 7.88
C ASP A 46 -12.18 -13.99 8.50
N THR A 47 -10.91 -14.36 8.29
CA THR A 47 -9.76 -13.67 8.87
C THR A 47 -9.27 -12.59 7.92
N VAL A 48 -9.24 -11.33 8.39
CA VAL A 48 -8.77 -10.21 7.57
C VAL A 48 -7.25 -10.06 7.60
N LEU A 49 -6.61 -10.21 8.76
CA LEU A 49 -5.19 -9.90 8.94
C LEU A 49 -4.48 -11.00 9.75
N LEU A 50 -3.40 -11.52 9.20
CA LEU A 50 -2.43 -12.37 9.90
C LEU A 50 -1.08 -11.68 9.98
N SER A 51 -0.27 -12.03 10.98
CA SER A 51 1.09 -11.49 11.09
C SER A 51 2.14 -12.54 11.44
N GLY A 52 3.39 -12.23 11.08
CA GLY A 52 4.58 -13.00 11.42
C GLY A 52 4.44 -14.49 11.09
N GLU A 53 4.74 -15.32 12.08
CA GLU A 53 4.67 -16.78 11.98
C GLU A 53 3.28 -17.30 11.61
N GLY A 54 2.21 -16.66 12.09
CA GLY A 54 0.84 -17.06 11.73
C GLY A 54 0.54 -16.85 10.25
N ALA A 55 1.01 -15.73 9.69
CA ALA A 55 0.90 -15.45 8.27
C ALA A 55 1.75 -16.41 7.41
N TYR A 56 2.95 -16.76 7.88
CA TYR A 56 3.80 -17.76 7.22
C TYR A 56 3.14 -19.15 7.19
N ARG A 57 2.61 -19.63 8.32
CA ARG A 57 1.90 -20.92 8.38
C ARG A 57 0.71 -20.97 7.44
N PHE A 58 -0.09 -19.90 7.41
CA PHE A 58 -1.19 -19.77 6.47
C PHE A 58 -0.69 -19.80 5.01
N ALA A 59 0.44 -19.18 4.70
CA ALA A 59 1.05 -19.27 3.38
C ALA A 59 1.45 -20.72 3.04
N VAL A 60 2.01 -21.47 3.98
CA VAL A 60 2.34 -22.91 3.77
C VAL A 60 1.07 -23.71 3.49
N GLU A 61 0.04 -23.57 4.34
CA GLU A 61 -1.22 -24.31 4.24
C GLU A 61 -1.97 -24.01 2.93
N THR A 62 -1.91 -22.78 2.47
CA THR A 62 -2.61 -22.35 1.25
C THR A 62 -1.75 -22.50 -0.02
N SER A 63 -0.58 -23.14 0.03
CA SER A 63 0.32 -23.26 -1.13
C SER A 63 0.77 -21.90 -1.70
N GLY A 64 1.13 -20.98 -0.82
CA GLY A 64 1.85 -19.75 -1.16
C GLY A 64 3.22 -20.06 -1.75
N GLU A 65 3.73 -19.16 -2.57
CA GLU A 65 5.07 -19.31 -3.17
C GLU A 65 6.13 -18.98 -2.11
N LEU A 66 6.65 -20.02 -1.47
CA LEU A 66 7.67 -19.92 -0.43
C LEU A 66 9.05 -19.62 -1.05
N CYS A 67 9.88 -18.87 -0.34
CA CYS A 67 11.25 -18.58 -0.75
C CYS A 67 12.19 -18.50 0.44
N GLY A 68 13.47 -18.76 0.19
CA GLY A 68 14.53 -18.51 1.16
C GLY A 68 14.91 -17.03 1.24
N PRO A 69 15.52 -16.57 2.34
CA PRO A 69 15.95 -15.19 2.52
C PRO A 69 16.82 -14.65 1.37
N GLU A 70 17.66 -15.51 0.77
CA GLU A 70 18.55 -15.18 -0.34
C GLU A 70 17.83 -14.71 -1.61
N GLN A 71 16.55 -15.06 -1.75
CA GLN A 71 15.72 -14.62 -2.89
C GLN A 71 15.07 -13.26 -2.65
N MET A 72 15.00 -12.81 -1.40
CA MET A 72 14.36 -11.55 -1.00
C MET A 72 15.37 -10.46 -0.63
N ILE A 73 16.62 -10.85 -0.38
CA ILE A 73 17.70 -9.98 0.04
C ILE A 73 18.75 -9.91 -1.08
N HIS A 74 18.94 -8.71 -1.63
CA HIS A 74 19.94 -8.41 -2.64
C HIS A 74 21.16 -7.71 -2.02
N GLU A 75 22.33 -7.83 -2.67
CA GLU A 75 23.59 -7.26 -2.18
C GLU A 75 23.48 -5.75 -1.91
N GLU A 76 22.78 -5.00 -2.75
CA GLU A 76 22.56 -3.56 -2.56
C GLU A 76 21.87 -3.24 -1.22
N GLN A 77 20.86 -4.02 -0.83
CA GLN A 77 20.14 -3.85 0.43
C GLN A 77 21.04 -4.15 1.63
N ILE A 78 21.91 -5.17 1.52
CA ILE A 78 22.90 -5.51 2.55
C ILE A 78 23.90 -4.37 2.72
N GLN A 79 24.40 -3.79 1.62
CA GLN A 79 25.35 -2.68 1.67
C GLN A 79 24.72 -1.43 2.27
N GLU A 80 23.48 -1.11 1.90
CA GLU A 80 22.71 0.00 2.49
C GLU A 80 22.52 -0.19 4.01
N TRP A 81 22.11 -1.40 4.42
CA TRP A 81 21.93 -1.76 5.83
C TRP A 81 23.24 -1.68 6.62
N ARG A 82 24.35 -2.24 6.10
CA ARG A 82 25.67 -2.15 6.75
C ARG A 82 26.15 -0.71 6.91
N ALA A 83 25.87 0.13 5.92
CA ALA A 83 26.25 1.53 5.94
C ALA A 83 25.45 2.38 6.95
N HIS A 84 24.45 1.80 7.65
CA HIS A 84 23.53 2.53 8.54
C HIS A 84 22.89 3.74 7.85
N ARG A 85 22.70 3.63 6.53
CA ARG A 85 22.10 4.70 5.73
C ARG A 85 20.60 4.56 5.86
N ALA A 86 19.99 5.44 6.64
CA ALA A 86 18.57 5.66 6.56
C ALA A 86 18.24 6.17 5.16
N LYS A 87 17.69 5.29 4.31
CA LYS A 87 17.16 5.71 3.02
C LYS A 87 15.92 6.55 3.28
N ARG A 88 15.94 7.81 2.82
CA ARG A 88 14.73 8.62 2.77
C ARG A 88 13.90 8.10 1.61
N GLY A 89 12.72 7.56 1.89
CA GLY A 89 11.84 6.99 0.89
C GLY A 89 11.17 5.70 1.37
N SER A 90 10.00 5.43 0.81
CA SER A 90 9.18 4.26 1.10
C SER A 90 9.39 3.22 -0.01
N ASP A 91 9.62 1.95 0.36
CA ASP A 91 9.65 0.79 -0.57
C ASP A 91 8.23 0.26 -0.86
N THR A 92 7.23 1.10 -0.66
CA THR A 92 5.83 0.72 -0.82
C THR A 92 5.39 0.91 -2.26
N VAL A 93 4.78 -0.13 -2.79
CA VAL A 93 4.05 -0.11 -4.06
C VAL A 93 2.56 -0.24 -3.78
N GLY A 94 1.75 0.41 -4.60
CA GLY A 94 0.30 0.42 -4.48
C GLY A 94 -0.39 0.42 -5.84
N CYS A 95 -1.61 -0.12 -5.88
CA CYS A 95 -2.46 -0.14 -7.06
C CYS A 95 -3.92 0.06 -6.63
N VAL A 96 -4.67 0.77 -7.45
CA VAL A 96 -6.13 0.85 -7.39
C VAL A 96 -6.66 0.64 -8.82
N ALA A 97 -7.72 -0.16 -8.95
CA ALA A 97 -8.34 -0.47 -10.22
C ALA A 97 -9.87 -0.36 -10.13
N LEU A 98 -10.47 0.04 -11.25
CA LEU A 98 -11.91 0.03 -11.49
C LEU A 98 -12.18 -0.86 -12.71
N ASP A 99 -12.98 -1.91 -12.55
CA ASP A 99 -13.34 -2.82 -13.64
C ASP A 99 -14.56 -2.35 -14.46
N SER A 100 -14.89 -3.11 -15.51
CA SER A 100 -16.05 -2.84 -16.39
C SER A 100 -17.41 -3.09 -15.73
N HIS A 101 -17.45 -3.77 -14.58
CA HIS A 101 -18.66 -4.01 -13.79
C HIS A 101 -18.87 -2.93 -12.72
N GLY A 102 -17.95 -1.98 -12.61
CA GLY A 102 -18.01 -0.92 -11.60
C GLY A 102 -17.44 -1.34 -10.24
N ASN A 103 -16.63 -2.42 -10.19
CA ASN A 103 -15.99 -2.87 -8.97
C ASN A 103 -14.62 -2.22 -8.78
N PHE A 104 -14.36 -1.78 -7.56
CA PHE A 104 -13.05 -1.31 -7.14
C PHE A 104 -12.25 -2.44 -6.50
N ALA A 105 -10.95 -2.44 -6.73
CA ALA A 105 -10.00 -3.18 -5.93
C ALA A 105 -8.78 -2.29 -5.65
N ALA A 106 -8.25 -2.38 -4.43
CA ALA A 106 -7.01 -1.70 -4.05
C ALA A 106 -6.05 -2.70 -3.42
N GLY A 107 -4.76 -2.50 -3.61
CA GLY A 107 -3.72 -3.34 -3.02
C GLY A 107 -2.42 -2.58 -2.79
N THR A 108 -1.75 -2.90 -1.68
CA THR A 108 -0.44 -2.33 -1.31
C THR A 108 0.49 -3.43 -0.83
N SER A 109 1.79 -3.25 -1.06
CA SER A 109 2.84 -4.15 -0.58
C SER A 109 4.11 -3.35 -0.29
N THR A 110 4.83 -3.70 0.77
CA THR A 110 6.05 -2.98 1.17
C THR A 110 7.02 -3.87 1.95
N GLY A 111 8.31 -3.54 1.88
CA GLY A 111 9.31 -4.01 2.85
C GLY A 111 9.36 -3.13 4.11
N GLY A 112 8.64 -2.01 4.14
CA GLY A 112 8.71 -1.02 5.21
C GLY A 112 9.98 -0.17 5.14
N LEU A 113 10.49 0.22 6.31
CA LEU A 113 11.63 1.12 6.45
C LEU A 113 12.93 0.33 6.69
N MET A 114 14.04 0.83 6.15
CA MET A 114 15.37 0.32 6.46
C MET A 114 15.67 0.50 7.95
N HIS A 115 16.23 -0.52 8.60
CA HIS A 115 16.48 -0.58 10.05
C HIS A 115 15.24 -0.48 10.94
N LYS A 116 14.03 -0.74 10.40
CA LYS A 116 12.84 -0.83 11.24
C LYS A 116 13.04 -1.87 12.36
N PRO A 117 12.50 -1.65 13.58
CA PRO A 117 12.46 -2.71 14.59
C PRO A 117 11.79 -3.95 14.03
N LYS A 118 12.28 -5.13 14.42
CA LYS A 118 11.66 -6.40 14.03
C LYS A 118 10.20 -6.43 14.47
N GLY A 119 9.31 -6.82 13.57
CA GLY A 119 7.86 -6.79 13.79
C GLY A 119 7.22 -5.39 13.71
N ARG A 120 7.94 -4.33 13.29
CA ARG A 120 7.31 -3.04 12.98
C ARG A 120 6.40 -3.20 11.76
N ILE A 121 5.14 -2.85 11.95
CA ILE A 121 4.09 -2.87 10.93
C ILE A 121 3.75 -1.43 10.53
N GLY A 122 3.76 -1.14 9.22
CA GLY A 122 3.37 0.16 8.68
C GLY A 122 1.87 0.27 8.38
N ASP A 123 1.51 1.26 7.56
CA ASP A 123 0.14 1.48 7.07
C ASP A 123 -0.31 0.47 6.02
N SER A 124 0.63 -0.06 5.22
CA SER A 124 0.33 -0.84 4.02
C SER A 124 -0.50 -2.12 4.21
N PRO A 125 -0.45 -2.88 5.33
CA PRO A 125 -1.32 -4.02 5.54
C PRO A 125 -2.63 -3.65 6.27
N LEU A 126 -2.83 -2.38 6.60
CA LEU A 126 -3.91 -1.93 7.47
C LEU A 126 -5.02 -1.27 6.65
N ILE A 127 -6.16 -1.97 6.59
CA ILE A 127 -7.36 -1.54 5.85
C ILE A 127 -7.85 -0.20 6.39
N GLY A 128 -8.05 0.77 5.49
CA GLY A 128 -8.45 2.13 5.82
C GLY A 128 -7.28 3.06 6.17
N LEU A 129 -6.06 2.54 6.24
CA LEU A 129 -4.86 3.34 6.48
C LEU A 129 -4.02 3.46 5.21
N GLY A 130 -3.41 2.36 4.74
CA GLY A 130 -2.56 2.34 3.54
C GLY A 130 -3.31 2.09 2.22
N LEU A 131 -4.49 1.48 2.29
CA LEU A 131 -5.39 1.30 1.14
C LEU A 131 -6.86 1.30 1.57
N TYR A 132 -7.75 1.53 0.62
CA TYR A 132 -9.18 1.27 0.78
C TYR A 132 -9.86 1.10 -0.58
N ALA A 133 -10.92 0.30 -0.64
CA ALA A 133 -11.77 0.17 -1.81
C ALA A 133 -13.22 -0.03 -1.38
N ASP A 134 -14.13 0.75 -1.95
CA ASP A 134 -15.56 0.69 -1.67
C ASP A 134 -16.32 1.10 -2.92
N ASN A 135 -17.17 0.22 -3.45
CA ASN A 135 -17.99 0.55 -4.61
C ASN A 135 -18.90 1.77 -4.37
N ALA A 136 -19.29 2.06 -3.12
CA ALA A 136 -20.07 3.24 -2.77
C ALA A 136 -19.31 4.57 -2.89
N ALA A 137 -17.97 4.55 -2.93
CA ALA A 137 -17.13 5.75 -2.95
C ALA A 137 -16.12 5.76 -4.12
N GLY A 138 -15.22 4.79 -4.14
CA GLY A 138 -13.99 4.79 -4.92
C GLY A 138 -12.94 3.89 -4.26
N GLY A 139 -11.68 4.08 -4.64
CA GLY A 139 -10.58 3.38 -4.00
C GLY A 139 -9.29 4.17 -4.03
N CYS A 140 -8.37 3.83 -3.13
CA CYS A 140 -7.07 4.46 -3.05
C CYS A 140 -5.99 3.53 -2.50
N ALA A 141 -4.75 3.88 -2.82
CA ALA A 141 -3.55 3.27 -2.26
C ALA A 141 -2.53 4.37 -1.93
N LEU A 142 -1.81 4.21 -0.82
CA LEU A 142 -0.87 5.19 -0.29
C LEU A 142 0.55 4.64 -0.17
N THR A 143 1.49 5.56 -0.06
CA THR A 143 2.91 5.32 0.25
C THR A 143 3.45 6.51 1.03
N GLY A 144 4.40 6.28 1.94
CA GLY A 144 5.04 7.37 2.68
C GLY A 144 5.41 7.01 4.12
N ASP A 145 5.34 8.01 4.99
CA ASP A 145 5.51 7.91 6.44
C ASP A 145 4.32 7.16 7.04
N GLY A 146 4.49 5.85 7.21
CA GLY A 146 3.42 4.96 7.67
C GLY A 146 2.83 5.36 9.02
N GLU A 147 3.64 5.86 9.95
CA GLU A 147 3.17 6.34 11.25
C GLU A 147 2.24 7.56 11.12
N SER A 148 2.48 8.45 10.15
CA SER A 148 1.65 9.62 9.87
C SER A 148 0.38 9.23 9.11
N ILE A 149 0.49 8.32 8.14
CA ILE A 149 -0.65 7.75 7.41
C ILE A 149 -1.62 7.06 8.38
N MET A 150 -1.10 6.22 9.29
CA MET A 150 -1.89 5.51 10.30
C MET A 150 -2.58 6.47 11.27
N ARG A 151 -1.85 7.43 11.84
CA ARG A 151 -2.41 8.41 12.81
C ARG A 151 -3.52 9.26 12.22
N MET A 152 -3.55 9.41 10.89
CA MET A 152 -4.54 10.22 10.18
C MET A 152 -5.63 9.40 9.47
N ALA A 153 -5.55 8.07 9.50
CA ALA A 153 -6.47 7.15 8.80
C ALA A 153 -6.74 7.56 7.35
N LEU A 154 -5.67 7.80 6.58
CA LEU A 154 -5.79 8.55 5.34
C LEU A 154 -6.60 7.86 4.24
N ALA A 155 -6.43 6.55 4.00
CA ALA A 155 -7.21 5.89 2.96
C ALA A 155 -8.72 5.96 3.25
N HIS A 156 -9.11 5.71 4.51
CA HIS A 156 -10.49 5.84 4.94
C HIS A 156 -10.99 7.27 4.79
N ARG A 157 -10.18 8.27 5.15
CA ARG A 157 -10.54 9.67 4.99
C ARG A 157 -10.74 10.10 3.54
N ILE A 158 -9.92 9.60 2.61
CA ILE A 158 -10.07 9.85 1.17
C ILE A 158 -11.43 9.31 0.71
N ASN A 159 -11.72 8.04 1.01
CA ASN A 159 -12.98 7.41 0.63
C ASN A 159 -14.19 8.08 1.31
N ASP A 160 -14.10 8.45 2.59
CA ASP A 160 -15.16 9.18 3.28
C ASP A 160 -15.41 10.57 2.65
N SER A 161 -14.37 11.28 2.24
CA SER A 161 -14.52 12.54 1.49
C SER A 161 -15.26 12.33 0.17
N GLN A 162 -14.94 11.25 -0.57
CA GLN A 162 -15.66 10.89 -1.79
C GLN A 162 -17.13 10.54 -1.56
N LEU A 163 -17.46 9.86 -0.45
CA LEU A 163 -18.86 9.62 -0.04
C LEU A 163 -19.62 10.93 0.20
N HIS A 164 -18.92 11.98 0.63
CA HIS A 164 -19.47 13.32 0.84
C HIS A 164 -19.36 14.25 -0.37
N GLY A 165 -19.02 13.70 -1.55
CA GLY A 165 -19.12 14.39 -2.84
C GLY A 165 -17.82 14.99 -3.37
N ALA A 166 -16.68 14.81 -2.69
CA ALA A 166 -15.39 15.19 -3.24
C ALA A 166 -15.04 14.30 -4.44
N ASP A 167 -14.41 14.88 -5.45
CA ASP A 167 -13.81 14.09 -6.52
C ASP A 167 -12.43 13.52 -6.13
N ALA A 168 -11.87 12.67 -7.00
CA ALA A 168 -10.61 11.99 -6.71
C ALA A 168 -9.44 12.95 -6.42
N ASP A 169 -9.32 14.06 -7.15
CA ASP A 169 -8.25 15.06 -6.95
C ASP A 169 -8.46 15.83 -5.64
N GLN A 170 -9.69 16.31 -5.39
CA GLN A 170 -10.04 17.01 -4.16
C GLN A 170 -9.77 16.15 -2.92
N ALA A 171 -10.24 14.90 -2.93
CA ALA A 171 -10.05 13.98 -1.82
C ALA A 171 -8.56 13.68 -1.56
N ALA A 172 -7.77 13.50 -2.63
CA ALA A 172 -6.34 13.26 -2.54
C ALA A 172 -5.57 14.47 -1.97
N ASP A 173 -5.77 15.66 -2.55
CA ASP A 173 -5.06 16.87 -2.14
C ASP A 173 -5.43 17.29 -0.70
N GLU A 174 -6.71 17.19 -0.31
CA GLU A 174 -7.14 17.48 1.05
C GLU A 174 -6.51 16.52 2.08
N ALA A 175 -6.46 15.22 1.78
CA ALA A 175 -5.90 14.21 2.67
C ALA A 175 -4.39 14.40 2.90
N ILE A 176 -3.63 14.70 1.84
CA ILE A 176 -2.20 14.99 1.96
C ILE A 176 -1.96 16.30 2.73
N ALA A 177 -2.70 17.37 2.39
CA ALA A 177 -2.54 18.66 3.02
C ALA A 177 -2.86 18.63 4.53
N VAL A 178 -3.92 17.92 4.93
CA VAL A 178 -4.30 17.82 6.34
C VAL A 178 -3.37 16.92 7.14
N MET A 179 -2.82 15.85 6.56
CA MET A 179 -1.78 15.04 7.21
C MET A 179 -0.56 15.91 7.53
N ALA A 180 -0.02 16.55 6.50
CA ALA A 180 1.17 17.42 6.60
C ALA A 180 0.98 18.50 7.68
N ARG A 181 -0.21 19.13 7.70
CA ARG A 181 -0.54 20.16 8.70
C ARG A 181 -0.66 19.64 10.12
N ARG A 182 -1.25 18.46 10.34
CA ARG A 182 -1.60 17.98 11.69
C ARG A 182 -0.52 17.13 12.33
N VAL A 183 0.18 16.31 11.56
CA VAL A 183 1.11 15.31 12.07
C VAL A 183 2.47 15.31 11.37
N GLY A 184 2.65 16.17 10.36
CA GLY A 184 3.83 16.19 9.52
C GLY A 184 3.87 14.99 8.56
N GLY A 185 5.08 14.52 8.26
CA GLY A 185 5.32 13.36 7.41
C GLY A 185 5.18 13.65 5.92
N GLU A 186 5.78 12.78 5.11
CA GLU A 186 5.64 12.78 3.67
C GLU A 186 4.78 11.59 3.24
N ALA A 187 3.85 11.81 2.33
CA ALA A 187 3.02 10.76 1.75
C ALA A 187 2.66 11.10 0.30
N GLY A 188 2.27 10.06 -0.44
CA GLY A 188 1.64 10.15 -1.74
C GLY A 188 0.50 9.15 -1.84
N CYS A 189 -0.47 9.45 -2.70
CA CYS A 189 -1.61 8.59 -2.93
C CYS A 189 -2.04 8.58 -4.40
N ILE A 190 -2.59 7.44 -4.81
CA ILE A 190 -3.33 7.27 -6.06
C ILE A 190 -4.79 7.00 -5.69
N VAL A 191 -5.72 7.68 -6.35
CA VAL A 191 -7.16 7.63 -6.03
C VAL A 191 -7.96 7.42 -7.31
N LEU A 192 -9.00 6.59 -7.24
CA LEU A 192 -10.06 6.50 -8.25
C LEU A 192 -11.39 6.80 -7.58
N ASP A 193 -12.23 7.62 -8.22
CA ASP A 193 -13.62 7.79 -7.80
C ASP A 193 -14.60 6.95 -8.63
N ARG A 194 -15.86 6.92 -8.22
CA ARG A 194 -16.97 6.23 -8.92
C ARG A 194 -17.19 6.63 -10.38
N GLN A 195 -16.69 7.78 -10.81
CA GLN A 195 -16.78 8.22 -12.20
C GLN A 195 -15.55 7.78 -13.01
N GLY A 196 -14.59 7.09 -12.39
CA GLY A 196 -13.33 6.70 -13.00
C GLY A 196 -12.35 7.87 -13.15
N ARG A 197 -12.57 8.99 -12.45
CA ARG A 197 -11.59 10.08 -12.40
C ARG A 197 -10.43 9.64 -11.53
N ILE A 198 -9.24 10.06 -11.93
CA ILE A 198 -7.97 9.70 -11.28
C ILE A 198 -7.52 10.90 -10.45
N GLY A 199 -7.20 10.66 -9.17
CA GLY A 199 -6.62 11.62 -8.26
C GLY A 199 -5.18 11.25 -7.92
N LEU A 200 -4.28 12.24 -7.93
CA LEU A 200 -2.85 12.07 -7.62
C LEU A 200 -2.35 13.22 -6.74
N ALA A 201 -1.96 12.92 -5.50
CA ALA A 201 -1.40 13.91 -4.58
C ALA A 201 -0.19 13.36 -3.84
N HIS A 202 0.84 14.20 -3.65
CA HIS A 202 1.97 13.91 -2.78
C HIS A 202 2.61 15.21 -2.25
N ASN A 203 3.23 15.13 -1.07
CA ASN A 203 4.08 16.20 -0.51
C ASN A 203 5.56 15.79 -0.38
N ALA A 204 5.93 14.60 -0.86
CA ALA A 204 7.32 14.16 -1.04
C ALA A 204 7.96 14.81 -2.28
N GLU A 205 9.28 14.73 -2.40
CA GLU A 205 10.01 15.24 -3.58
C GLU A 205 9.53 14.58 -4.90
N ASN A 206 9.31 13.26 -4.87
CA ASN A 206 8.86 12.49 -6.02
C ASN A 206 7.83 11.43 -5.60
N LEU A 207 6.94 11.10 -6.53
CA LEU A 207 6.06 9.94 -6.46
C LEU A 207 6.07 9.24 -7.82
N ALA A 208 6.73 8.09 -7.90
CA ALA A 208 6.65 7.24 -9.08
C ALA A 208 5.23 6.67 -9.21
N HIS A 209 4.55 6.97 -10.32
CA HIS A 209 3.20 6.51 -10.58
C HIS A 209 2.97 6.28 -12.07
N ALA A 210 1.98 5.46 -12.37
CA ALA A 210 1.48 5.26 -13.72
C ALA A 210 -0.04 5.01 -13.68
N TYR A 211 -0.74 5.38 -14.74
CA TYR A 211 -2.15 5.09 -14.89
C TYR A 211 -2.54 4.88 -16.35
N ARG A 212 -3.67 4.19 -16.54
CA ARG A 212 -4.28 3.93 -17.84
C ARG A 212 -5.78 3.78 -17.70
N THR A 213 -6.52 4.40 -18.61
CA THR A 213 -7.96 4.18 -18.77
C THR A 213 -8.25 3.47 -20.10
N ASN A 214 -9.48 2.97 -20.27
CA ASN A 214 -9.94 2.37 -21.52
C ASN A 214 -10.00 3.38 -22.70
N GLN A 215 -9.99 4.68 -22.43
CA GLN A 215 -9.98 5.74 -23.44
C GLN A 215 -8.56 6.12 -23.92
N MET A 216 -7.52 5.65 -23.21
CA MET A 216 -6.13 6.02 -23.49
C MET A 216 -5.46 5.05 -24.47
N LYS A 217 -4.76 5.61 -25.47
CA LYS A 217 -3.95 4.83 -26.43
C LYS A 217 -2.70 4.21 -25.80
N SER A 218 -2.12 4.88 -24.81
CA SER A 218 -0.92 4.46 -24.07
C SER A 218 -1.06 4.84 -22.60
N ALA A 219 -0.38 4.12 -21.70
CA ALA A 219 -0.29 4.50 -20.30
C ALA A 219 0.51 5.80 -20.11
N ILE A 220 0.21 6.53 -19.04
CA ILE A 220 1.03 7.65 -18.56
C ILE A 220 1.88 7.15 -17.40
N ALA A 221 3.14 7.55 -17.35
CA ALA A 221 4.05 7.28 -16.25
C ALA A 221 4.85 8.55 -15.92
N SER A 222 4.98 8.86 -14.64
CA SER A 222 5.69 10.05 -14.15
C SER A 222 6.27 9.80 -12.77
N VAL A 223 7.23 10.62 -12.37
CA VAL A 223 7.77 10.70 -10.99
C VAL A 223 7.39 12.01 -10.29
N LYS A 224 6.78 12.95 -11.01
CA LYS A 224 6.36 14.28 -10.52
C LYS A 224 4.85 14.45 -10.64
N LYS A 225 4.23 15.23 -9.73
CA LYS A 225 2.83 15.66 -9.85
C LYS A 225 2.59 16.19 -11.26
N THR A 226 1.64 15.58 -11.98
CA THR A 226 1.21 16.08 -13.28
C THR A 226 0.46 17.38 -13.04
N SER A 227 0.94 18.48 -13.61
CA SER A 227 0.36 19.83 -13.50
C SER A 227 -0.90 19.98 -14.32
#